data_AF-A0A6C0CDM3-F1
#
_entry.id   AF-A0A6C0CDM3-F1
#
_cell.length_a   1.000
_cell.length_b   1.000
_cell.length_c   1.000
_cell.angle_alpha   90.00
_cell.angle_beta   90.00
_cell.angle_gamma   90.00
#
_symmetry.space_group_name_H-M   'P 1'
#
loop_
_entity.id
_entity.type
_entity.pdbx_description
1 polymer ?
#
loop_
_entity_poly.entity_id
_entity_poly.type
_entity_poly.pdbx_seq_one_letter_code
_entity_poly.pdbx_strand_id
1 'polypeptide(L)'
;MAFVKINFTPDRIKYIMFEEIKKTVFNHNGLIFGGFVRDMIISDHYKEIYNGGNKYNIHKFWNKCYQPETAARTIVANDMDICMYKEEDVDEFIDTLRDTFNNRIGYANLSSSVLTVSKENSYFNIPITLHKKINYTITVGKIPFVHSGVEISFNFDIIVPLSSKLMPPFNRIDMLCNVFVLNKQGIVMSSNTGTIIDQMTILNRQKMSLRIMEDIVEFKTQFCLTNYRDNLTCGNFSYNSKVCARLNKMLFRTFKWDITNLPFILGEHNNAPAAVAAAAAAVCDNSDKCCICLTNYKNNDRVFKVFIDKSTDTEKVCSIAHDKCMFKYFGTQIENAKKDGIDGEDDFKFRCPMRNVMNFKQFADNIDDIIREKMRQGR
;
A
#
# COMPACT_ATOMS: atom_id res chain seq x y z
N MET A 1 -18.95 18.19 38.17
CA MET A 1 -19.61 18.02 36.85
C MET A 1 -18.96 16.85 36.14
N ALA A 2 -19.72 15.80 35.83
CA ALA A 2 -19.21 14.71 35.00
C ALA A 2 -19.09 15.22 33.56
N PHE A 3 -17.87 15.31 33.03
CA PHE A 3 -17.66 15.55 31.61
C PHE A 3 -18.29 14.41 30.83
N VAL A 4 -19.34 14.69 30.05
CA VAL A 4 -19.92 13.70 29.14
C VAL A 4 -18.86 13.38 28.09
N LYS A 5 -18.22 12.22 28.23
CA LYS A 5 -17.23 11.74 27.28
C LYS A 5 -17.95 11.15 26.07
N ILE A 6 -18.20 11.96 25.06
CA ILE A 6 -18.72 11.48 23.78
C ILE A 6 -17.62 10.65 23.11
N ASN A 7 -17.78 9.32 23.12
CA ASN A 7 -16.88 8.41 22.42
C ASN A 7 -17.48 8.05 21.06
N PHE A 8 -16.81 8.44 19.98
CA PHE A 8 -17.07 7.93 18.63
C PHE A 8 -15.79 7.35 18.04
N THR A 9 -15.91 6.43 17.10
CA THR A 9 -14.77 5.83 16.41
C THR A 9 -14.64 6.46 15.02
N PRO A 10 -13.58 7.26 14.75
CA PRO A 10 -13.36 7.85 13.43
C PRO A 10 -13.37 6.82 12.29
N ASP A 11 -12.73 5.66 12.50
CA ASP A 11 -12.72 4.55 11.54
C ASP A 11 -14.14 4.08 11.17
N ARG A 12 -15.06 4.02 12.14
CA ARG A 12 -16.46 3.65 11.88
C ARG A 12 -17.16 4.66 10.98
N ILE A 13 -16.96 5.96 11.23
CA ILE A 13 -17.55 7.03 10.41
C ILE A 13 -16.98 6.96 8.99
N LYS A 14 -15.65 6.80 8.88
CA LYS A 14 -14.95 6.68 7.61
C LYS A 14 -15.43 5.46 6.80
N TYR A 15 -15.62 4.32 7.44
CA TYR A 15 -16.17 3.12 6.83
C TYR A 15 -17.58 3.34 6.26
N ILE A 16 -18.49 3.92 7.05
CA ILE A 16 -19.87 4.18 6.61
C ILE A 16 -19.89 5.11 5.39
N MET A 17 -19.11 6.20 5.45
CA MET A 17 -19.02 7.13 4.32
C MET A 17 -18.45 6.48 3.07
N PHE A 18 -17.39 5.66 3.19
CA PHE A 18 -16.86 4.95 2.03
C PHE A 18 -17.82 3.91 1.45
N GLU A 19 -18.62 3.23 2.27
CA GLU A 19 -19.65 2.32 1.79
C GLU A 19 -20.73 3.03 0.96
N GLU A 20 -21.07 4.27 1.31
CA GLU A 20 -21.99 5.10 0.51
C GLU A 20 -21.35 5.56 -0.79
N ILE A 21 -20.12 6.09 -0.70
CA ILE A 21 -19.39 6.58 -1.88
C ILE A 21 -19.12 5.44 -2.86
N LYS A 22 -18.83 4.23 -2.36
CA LYS A 22 -18.71 3.03 -3.18
C LYS A 22 -19.96 2.78 -4.03
N LYS A 23 -21.15 2.92 -3.45
CA LYS A 23 -22.42 2.79 -4.21
C LYS A 23 -22.53 3.87 -5.28
N THR A 24 -22.15 5.10 -4.95
CA THR A 24 -22.13 6.22 -5.89
C THR A 24 -21.19 5.95 -7.06
N VAL A 25 -19.98 5.42 -6.81
CA VAL A 25 -19.03 5.02 -7.88
C VAL A 25 -19.68 4.03 -8.85
N PHE A 26 -20.32 2.99 -8.33
CA PHE A 26 -20.95 1.97 -9.19
C PHE A 26 -22.19 2.46 -9.93
N ASN A 27 -22.92 3.43 -9.38
CA ASN A 27 -24.06 4.05 -10.07
C ASN A 27 -23.62 4.86 -11.29
N HIS A 28 -22.39 5.38 -11.29
CA HIS A 28 -21.78 6.11 -12.39
C HIS A 28 -20.81 5.23 -13.20
N ASN A 29 -21.07 3.91 -13.26
CA ASN A 29 -20.28 2.92 -14.02
C ASN A 29 -18.77 2.90 -13.71
N GLY A 30 -18.37 3.46 -12.57
CA GLY A 30 -16.99 3.44 -12.12
C GLY A 30 -16.63 2.11 -11.45
N LEU A 31 -15.33 1.90 -11.29
CA LEU A 31 -14.76 0.82 -10.50
C LEU A 31 -13.73 1.37 -9.53
N ILE A 32 -13.47 0.62 -8.46
CA ILE A 32 -12.51 0.98 -7.42
C ILE A 32 -11.32 0.02 -7.52
N PHE A 33 -10.12 0.51 -7.28
CA PHE A 33 -8.90 -0.32 -7.34
C PHE A 33 -7.89 0.05 -6.25
N GLY A 34 -6.74 -0.63 -6.26
CA GLY A 34 -5.61 -0.29 -5.40
C GLY A 34 -5.86 -0.60 -3.93
N GLY A 35 -5.44 0.33 -3.06
CA GLY A 35 -5.37 0.09 -1.62
C GLY A 35 -6.71 -0.21 -0.97
N PHE A 36 -7.78 0.41 -1.46
CA PHE A 36 -9.14 0.22 -0.97
C PHE A 36 -9.61 -1.23 -1.11
N VAL A 37 -9.42 -1.83 -2.28
CA VAL A 37 -9.91 -3.19 -2.58
C VAL A 37 -9.22 -4.22 -1.70
N ARG A 38 -7.90 -4.13 -1.58
CA ARG A 38 -7.11 -5.01 -0.71
C ARG A 38 -7.50 -4.87 0.76
N ASP A 39 -7.69 -3.65 1.25
CA ASP A 39 -8.11 -3.42 2.62
C ASP A 39 -9.53 -3.96 2.88
N MET A 40 -10.41 -3.94 1.86
CA MET A 40 -11.73 -4.54 1.92
C MET A 40 -11.65 -6.08 2.04
N ILE A 41 -10.82 -6.74 1.22
CA ILE A 41 -10.58 -8.20 1.32
C ILE A 41 -10.17 -8.59 2.74
N ILE A 42 -9.23 -7.87 3.33
CA ILE A 42 -8.75 -8.13 4.69
C ILE A 42 -9.88 -7.91 5.71
N SER A 43 -10.50 -6.73 5.68
CA SER A 43 -11.51 -6.39 6.68
C SER A 43 -12.73 -7.31 6.62
N ASP A 44 -13.19 -7.72 5.43
CA ASP A 44 -14.29 -8.67 5.26
C ASP A 44 -13.92 -10.07 5.78
N HIS A 45 -12.74 -10.59 5.45
CA HIS A 45 -12.27 -11.88 5.97
C HIS A 45 -12.24 -11.94 7.50
N TYR A 46 -11.57 -10.97 8.14
CA TYR A 46 -11.48 -10.94 9.60
C TYR A 46 -12.81 -10.58 10.29
N LYS A 47 -13.71 -9.88 9.58
CA LYS A 47 -15.09 -9.65 10.04
C LYS A 47 -15.89 -10.94 10.07
N GLU A 48 -15.77 -11.81 9.08
CA GLU A 48 -16.43 -13.13 9.08
C GLU A 48 -15.95 -13.98 10.26
N ILE A 49 -14.63 -14.03 10.51
CA ILE A 49 -14.06 -14.74 11.67
C ILE A 49 -14.60 -14.16 12.99
N TYR A 50 -14.63 -12.82 13.12
CA TYR A 50 -15.17 -12.16 14.31
C TYR A 50 -16.65 -12.47 14.56
N ASN A 51 -17.45 -12.47 13.49
CA ASN A 51 -18.89 -12.73 13.56
C ASN A 51 -19.20 -14.20 13.85
N GLY A 52 -18.38 -15.13 13.35
CA GLY A 52 -18.51 -16.56 13.59
C GLY A 52 -18.01 -17.02 14.96
N GLY A 53 -17.31 -16.17 15.71
CA GLY A 53 -16.78 -16.52 17.03
C GLY A 53 -17.82 -16.55 18.15
N ASN A 54 -17.66 -17.49 19.10
CA ASN A 54 -18.54 -17.65 20.27
C ASN A 54 -18.65 -16.42 21.20
N LYS A 55 -17.83 -15.39 20.99
CA LYS A 55 -17.77 -14.14 21.79
C LYS A 55 -18.10 -12.90 20.95
N TYR A 56 -18.89 -13.05 19.89
CA TYR A 56 -19.33 -11.91 19.07
C TYR A 56 -19.96 -10.81 19.93
N ASN A 57 -19.56 -9.56 19.67
CA ASN A 57 -20.18 -8.40 20.30
C ASN A 57 -20.14 -7.19 19.36
N ILE A 58 -21.31 -6.76 18.87
CA ILE A 58 -21.40 -5.64 17.93
C ILE A 58 -20.84 -4.32 18.49
N HIS A 59 -20.98 -4.07 19.79
CA HIS A 59 -20.48 -2.86 20.44
C HIS A 59 -18.96 -2.86 20.63
N LYS A 60 -18.30 -4.01 20.47
CA LYS A 60 -16.84 -4.16 20.53
C LYS A 60 -16.20 -4.38 19.16
N PHE A 61 -16.98 -4.33 18.07
CA PHE A 61 -16.47 -4.55 16.72
C PHE A 61 -15.24 -3.67 16.43
N TRP A 62 -15.31 -2.38 16.73
CA TRP A 62 -14.24 -1.41 16.47
C TRP A 62 -13.13 -1.38 17.53
N ASN A 63 -13.19 -2.22 18.56
CA ASN A 63 -12.17 -2.29 19.60
C ASN A 63 -11.10 -3.34 19.25
N LYS A 64 -9.94 -2.87 18.76
CA LYS A 64 -8.78 -3.73 18.42
C LYS A 64 -8.22 -4.54 19.60
N CYS A 65 -8.50 -4.13 20.85
CA CYS A 65 -8.07 -4.87 22.04
C CYS A 65 -9.04 -6.01 22.41
N TYR A 66 -10.25 -6.02 21.83
CA TYR A 66 -11.22 -7.11 22.00
C TYR A 66 -11.07 -8.07 20.82
N GLN A 67 -10.66 -9.31 21.10
CA GLN A 67 -10.24 -10.29 20.08
C GLN A 67 -9.13 -9.72 19.17
N PRO A 68 -7.90 -9.53 19.69
CA PRO A 68 -6.78 -8.96 18.94
C PRO A 68 -6.44 -9.76 17.68
N GLU A 69 -6.69 -11.07 17.66
CA GLU A 69 -6.51 -11.96 16.51
C GLU A 69 -7.39 -11.59 15.30
N THR A 70 -8.52 -10.89 15.52
CA THR A 70 -9.36 -10.36 14.44
C THR A 70 -9.30 -8.83 14.36
N ALA A 71 -8.30 -8.17 14.95
CA ALA A 71 -8.19 -6.71 14.95
C ALA A 71 -8.19 -6.09 13.54
N ALA A 72 -7.74 -6.85 12.53
CA ALA A 72 -7.76 -6.46 11.13
C ALA A 72 -9.17 -6.24 10.55
N ARG A 73 -10.24 -6.73 11.21
CA ARG A 73 -11.64 -6.45 10.86
C ARG A 73 -11.99 -4.95 10.89
N THR A 74 -11.21 -4.15 11.62
CA THR A 74 -11.44 -2.70 11.75
C THR A 74 -10.60 -1.89 10.78
N ILE A 75 -9.91 -2.52 9.82
CA ILE A 75 -9.15 -1.80 8.80
C ILE A 75 -10.12 -0.98 7.96
N VAL A 76 -9.77 0.27 7.73
CA VAL A 76 -10.48 1.18 6.84
C VAL A 76 -9.44 1.84 5.96
N ALA A 77 -9.73 1.93 4.66
CA ALA A 77 -8.81 2.51 3.68
C ALA A 77 -8.47 3.98 4.02
N ASN A 78 -7.32 4.44 3.54
CA ASN A 78 -6.95 5.85 3.69
C ASN A 78 -7.45 6.72 2.53
N ASP A 79 -7.49 6.11 1.36
CA ASP A 79 -7.76 6.67 0.04
C ASP A 79 -8.61 5.67 -0.77
N MET A 80 -9.29 6.18 -1.79
CA MET A 80 -10.05 5.39 -2.76
C MET A 80 -9.61 5.79 -4.17
N ASP A 81 -8.96 4.84 -4.87
CA ASP A 81 -8.59 5.01 -6.27
C ASP A 81 -9.77 4.55 -7.15
N ILE A 82 -10.26 5.42 -8.03
CA ILE A 82 -11.47 5.25 -8.82
C ILE A 82 -11.11 5.36 -10.30
N CYS A 83 -11.55 4.40 -11.11
CA CYS A 83 -11.48 4.47 -12.56
C CYS A 83 -12.89 4.68 -13.10
N MET A 84 -13.05 5.71 -13.92
CA MET A 84 -14.24 5.96 -14.72
C MET A 84 -13.86 5.95 -16.20
N TYR A 85 -14.84 5.88 -17.09
CA TYR A 85 -14.58 5.70 -18.52
C TYR A 85 -15.04 6.85 -19.39
N LYS A 86 -15.67 7.86 -18.78
CA LYS A 86 -16.18 9.07 -19.42
C LYS A 86 -15.94 10.25 -18.47
N GLU A 87 -15.63 11.42 -19.03
CA GLU A 87 -15.45 12.62 -18.22
C GLU A 87 -16.78 13.13 -17.66
N GLU A 88 -17.89 12.92 -18.40
CA GLU A 88 -19.23 13.27 -17.94
C GLU A 88 -19.61 12.50 -16.67
N ASP A 89 -19.31 11.19 -16.63
CA ASP A 89 -19.54 10.35 -15.44
C ASP A 89 -18.73 10.86 -14.22
N VAL A 90 -17.55 11.46 -14.45
CA VAL A 90 -16.72 12.04 -13.39
C VAL A 90 -17.36 13.30 -12.82
N ASP A 91 -17.87 14.18 -13.66
CA ASP A 91 -18.48 15.42 -13.19
C ASP A 91 -19.79 15.13 -12.43
N GLU A 92 -20.65 14.25 -12.95
CA GLU A 92 -21.85 13.78 -12.24
C GLU A 92 -21.53 13.10 -10.90
N PHE A 93 -20.47 12.29 -10.88
CA PHE A 93 -19.98 11.66 -9.66
C PHE A 93 -19.53 12.70 -8.63
N ILE A 94 -18.79 13.73 -9.03
CA ILE A 94 -18.30 14.78 -8.12
C ILE A 94 -19.46 15.56 -7.51
N ASP A 95 -20.47 15.90 -8.31
CA ASP A 95 -21.67 16.57 -7.81
C ASP A 95 -22.41 15.68 -6.81
N THR A 96 -22.63 14.40 -7.14
CA THR A 96 -23.27 13.45 -6.22
C THR A 96 -22.45 13.21 -4.96
N LEU A 97 -21.12 13.21 -5.05
CA LEU A 97 -20.20 13.07 -3.93
C LEU A 97 -20.33 14.26 -2.98
N ARG A 98 -20.34 15.49 -3.51
CA ARG A 98 -20.56 16.72 -2.73
C ARG A 98 -21.89 16.66 -1.99
N ASP A 99 -22.95 16.24 -2.67
CA ASP A 99 -24.29 16.14 -2.08
C ASP A 99 -24.34 15.06 -1.00
N THR A 100 -23.66 13.94 -1.19
CA THR A 100 -23.53 12.88 -0.19
C THR A 100 -22.89 13.41 1.09
N PHE A 101 -21.78 14.15 0.99
CA PHE A 101 -21.14 14.76 2.16
C PHE A 101 -22.02 15.81 2.82
N ASN A 102 -22.63 16.72 2.04
CA ASN A 102 -23.50 17.77 2.55
C ASN A 102 -24.70 17.19 3.31
N ASN A 103 -25.35 16.17 2.76
CA ASN A 103 -26.54 15.54 3.35
C ASN A 103 -26.20 14.77 4.64
N ARG A 104 -25.00 14.15 4.71
CA ARG A 104 -24.60 13.35 5.88
C ARG A 104 -23.99 14.16 7.00
N ILE A 105 -23.19 15.18 6.67
CA ILE A 105 -22.30 15.87 7.61
C ILE A 105 -22.74 17.32 7.85
N GLY A 106 -23.45 17.91 6.88
CA GLY A 106 -23.80 19.32 6.86
C GLY A 106 -22.68 20.18 6.27
N TYR A 107 -23.06 21.13 5.41
CA TYR A 107 -22.15 22.00 4.68
C TYR A 107 -21.12 22.72 5.57
N ALA A 108 -21.54 23.20 6.74
CA ALA A 108 -20.67 23.95 7.67
C ALA A 108 -19.54 23.11 8.32
N ASN A 109 -19.62 21.78 8.19
CA ASN A 109 -18.65 20.84 8.77
C ASN A 109 -17.79 20.16 7.69
N LEU A 110 -17.87 20.62 6.44
CA LEU A 110 -17.18 20.08 5.29
C LEU A 110 -16.21 21.11 4.73
N SER A 111 -14.98 20.67 4.46
CA SER A 111 -14.04 21.38 3.59
C SER A 111 -13.63 20.46 2.45
N SER A 112 -13.39 21.04 1.28
CA SER A 112 -12.98 20.27 0.09
C SER A 112 -11.94 21.02 -0.72
N SER A 113 -10.98 20.27 -1.27
CA SER A 113 -10.05 20.76 -2.28
C SER A 113 -10.04 19.80 -3.46
N VAL A 114 -10.14 20.35 -4.67
CA VAL A 114 -10.04 19.60 -5.92
C VAL A 114 -8.79 20.06 -6.64
N LEU A 115 -7.89 19.12 -6.92
CA LEU A 115 -6.73 19.33 -7.77
C LEU A 115 -6.93 18.53 -9.06
N THR A 116 -7.17 19.23 -10.16
CA THR A 116 -7.21 18.63 -11.49
C THR A 116 -5.81 18.68 -12.07
N VAL A 117 -5.23 17.52 -12.37
CA VAL A 117 -3.96 17.42 -13.10
C VAL A 117 -4.32 17.02 -14.53
N SER A 118 -4.60 17.99 -15.39
CA SER A 118 -4.83 17.72 -16.82
C SER A 118 -3.55 17.90 -17.63
N LYS A 119 -3.39 17.01 -18.61
CA LYS A 119 -2.33 16.92 -19.64
C LYS A 119 -1.03 16.21 -19.23
N GLU A 120 -0.78 15.12 -19.98
CA GLU A 120 0.47 14.38 -20.29
C GLU A 120 1.42 13.93 -19.17
N ASN A 121 1.34 14.45 -17.95
CA ASN A 121 2.10 13.95 -16.80
C ASN A 121 1.32 12.90 -16.00
N SER A 122 1.00 11.87 -16.76
CA SER A 122 0.82 10.48 -16.36
C SER A 122 0.86 10.12 -14.86
N TYR A 123 -0.30 9.74 -14.34
CA TYR A 123 -0.35 8.73 -13.29
C TYR A 123 0.43 7.50 -13.82
N PHE A 124 1.64 7.26 -13.30
CA PHE A 124 2.51 6.15 -13.71
C PHE A 124 2.85 6.02 -15.20
N ASN A 125 3.01 7.09 -15.99
CA ASN A 125 3.23 6.93 -17.44
C ASN A 125 2.08 6.19 -18.16
N ILE A 126 0.87 6.17 -17.56
CA ILE A 126 -0.35 5.57 -18.11
C ILE A 126 -1.00 6.55 -19.10
N PRO A 127 -1.49 6.06 -20.25
CA PRO A 127 -2.35 6.83 -21.16
C PRO A 127 -3.69 7.14 -20.47
N ILE A 128 -3.79 8.32 -19.86
CA ILE A 128 -5.01 8.83 -19.22
C ILE A 128 -5.47 10.11 -19.90
N THR A 129 -6.80 10.26 -20.03
CA THR A 129 -7.44 11.48 -20.50
C THR A 129 -7.53 12.49 -19.35
N LEU A 130 -7.88 12.00 -18.15
CA LEU A 130 -8.15 12.83 -16.99
C LEU A 130 -7.58 12.20 -15.71
N HIS A 131 -7.02 13.06 -14.85
CA HIS A 131 -6.66 12.75 -13.47
C HIS A 131 -7.17 13.84 -12.53
N LYS A 132 -8.10 13.51 -11.66
CA LYS A 132 -8.61 14.41 -10.61
C LYS A 132 -8.29 13.84 -9.23
N LYS A 133 -7.63 14.64 -8.40
CA LYS A 133 -7.43 14.34 -6.97
C LYS A 133 -8.38 15.20 -6.15
N ILE A 134 -9.16 14.56 -5.30
CA ILE A 134 -10.14 15.24 -4.46
C ILE A 134 -9.87 14.88 -3.00
N ASN A 135 -9.76 15.89 -2.16
CA ASN A 135 -9.74 15.73 -0.72
C ASN A 135 -11.00 16.37 -0.13
N TYR A 136 -11.75 15.59 0.64
CA TYR A 136 -12.78 16.08 1.54
C TYR A 136 -12.30 15.89 2.97
N THR A 137 -12.42 16.92 3.79
CA THR A 137 -12.18 16.83 5.23
C THR A 137 -13.46 17.20 5.96
N ILE A 138 -13.89 16.33 6.87
CA ILE A 138 -15.08 16.54 7.69
C ILE A 138 -14.68 16.76 9.14
N THR A 139 -15.43 17.59 9.86
CA THR A 139 -15.26 17.78 11.30
C THR A 139 -16.43 17.17 12.05
N VAL A 140 -16.16 16.18 12.90
CA VAL A 140 -17.17 15.46 13.69
C VAL A 140 -16.99 15.67 15.19
N GLY A 141 -18.08 15.65 15.95
CA GLY A 141 -18.03 15.82 17.41
C GLY A 141 -17.60 17.23 17.85
N LYS A 142 -17.85 18.24 17.02
CA LYS A 142 -17.68 19.64 17.39
C LYS A 142 -18.79 20.03 18.38
N ILE A 143 -18.39 20.50 19.55
CA ILE A 143 -19.30 21.02 20.58
C ILE A 143 -18.87 22.47 20.84
N PRO A 144 -19.72 23.47 20.55
CA PRO A 144 -19.37 24.88 20.73
C PRO A 144 -18.76 25.14 22.12
N PHE A 145 -17.61 25.83 22.14
CA PHE A 145 -16.86 26.19 23.35
C PHE A 145 -16.31 25.02 24.21
N VAL A 146 -16.54 23.76 23.81
CA VAL A 146 -16.16 22.57 24.59
C VAL A 146 -15.16 21.68 23.85
N HIS A 147 -15.37 21.43 22.55
CA HIS A 147 -14.53 20.54 21.77
C HIS A 147 -14.50 20.98 20.29
N SER A 148 -13.30 21.13 19.72
CA SER A 148 -13.11 21.55 18.32
C SER A 148 -13.62 20.53 17.29
N GLY A 149 -13.83 19.29 17.73
CA GLY A 149 -14.14 18.16 16.87
C GLY A 149 -12.88 17.40 16.47
N VAL A 150 -13.09 16.29 15.77
CA VAL A 150 -12.04 15.49 15.14
C VAL A 150 -12.17 15.64 13.64
N GLU A 151 -11.08 15.95 12.97
CA GLU A 151 -11.02 16.01 11.51
C GLU A 151 -10.82 14.60 10.93
N ILE A 152 -11.58 14.27 9.90
CA ILE A 152 -11.47 13.00 9.17
C ILE A 152 -11.36 13.34 7.69
N SER A 153 -10.26 12.93 7.06
CA SER A 153 -10.01 13.17 5.64
C SER A 153 -10.34 11.96 4.77
N PHE A 154 -10.90 12.24 3.60
CA PHE A 154 -11.24 11.33 2.53
C PHE A 154 -10.51 11.77 1.27
N ASN A 155 -9.68 10.89 0.72
CA ASN A 155 -8.90 11.17 -0.48
C ASN A 155 -9.41 10.29 -1.61
N PHE A 156 -9.69 10.90 -2.76
CA PHE A 156 -10.12 10.24 -3.98
C PHE A 156 -9.12 10.55 -5.09
N ASP A 157 -8.67 9.52 -5.78
CA ASP A 157 -7.88 9.63 -7.00
C ASP A 157 -8.74 9.09 -8.13
N ILE A 158 -9.22 9.97 -9.01
CA ILE A 158 -10.15 9.63 -10.09
C ILE A 158 -9.42 9.70 -11.42
N ILE A 159 -9.46 8.62 -12.17
CA ILE A 159 -8.77 8.46 -13.45
C ILE A 159 -9.76 8.12 -14.54
N VAL A 160 -9.59 8.75 -15.70
CA VAL A 160 -10.22 8.33 -16.96
C VAL A 160 -9.11 7.88 -17.91
N PRO A 161 -9.05 6.59 -18.31
CA PRO A 161 -8.05 6.10 -19.24
C PRO A 161 -8.34 6.58 -20.68
N LEU A 162 -7.31 6.68 -21.52
CA LEU A 162 -7.49 7.00 -22.96
C LEU A 162 -8.32 5.94 -23.70
N SER A 163 -8.41 4.72 -23.17
CA SER A 163 -9.17 3.62 -23.78
C SER A 163 -10.08 2.97 -22.75
N SER A 164 -11.35 2.80 -23.12
CA SER A 164 -12.34 2.05 -22.33
C SER A 164 -12.00 0.57 -22.14
N LYS A 165 -11.04 0.04 -22.92
CA LYS A 165 -10.54 -1.34 -22.78
C LYS A 165 -9.47 -1.48 -21.70
N LEU A 166 -8.91 -0.38 -21.20
CA LEU A 166 -7.89 -0.40 -20.16
C LEU A 166 -8.56 -0.40 -18.78
N MET A 167 -8.33 -1.47 -18.03
CA MET A 167 -8.73 -1.56 -16.63
C MET A 167 -7.51 -1.36 -15.73
N PRO A 168 -7.65 -0.77 -14.52
CA PRO A 168 -6.57 -0.79 -13.54
C PRO A 168 -6.08 -2.23 -13.27
N PRO A 169 -4.79 -2.45 -13.01
CA PRO A 169 -3.73 -1.46 -12.81
C PRO A 169 -3.05 -0.99 -14.12
N PHE A 170 -3.74 -1.03 -15.26
CA PHE A 170 -3.32 -0.43 -16.53
C PHE A 170 -1.99 -0.98 -17.07
N ASN A 171 -1.81 -2.29 -16.95
CA ASN A 171 -0.60 -3.03 -17.28
C ASN A 171 0.65 -2.59 -16.49
N ARG A 172 0.45 -1.94 -15.33
CA ARG A 172 1.51 -1.35 -14.51
C ARG A 172 1.26 -1.59 -13.03
N ILE A 173 1.19 -2.86 -12.65
CA ILE A 173 1.08 -3.22 -11.25
C ILE A 173 2.33 -2.82 -10.45
N ASP A 174 2.16 -2.28 -9.25
CA ASP A 174 3.26 -1.92 -8.34
C ASP A 174 3.50 -2.98 -7.26
N MET A 175 2.44 -3.66 -6.81
CA MET A 175 2.44 -4.75 -5.85
C MET A 175 1.41 -5.81 -6.26
N LEU A 176 1.71 -7.10 -6.11
CA LEU A 176 0.82 -8.18 -6.59
C LEU A 176 -0.56 -8.15 -5.92
N CYS A 177 -0.63 -7.71 -4.66
CA CYS A 177 -1.90 -7.50 -3.96
C CYS A 177 -2.84 -6.46 -4.63
N ASN A 178 -2.35 -5.64 -5.56
CA ASN A 178 -3.11 -4.61 -6.26
C ASN A 178 -3.65 -5.07 -7.64
N VAL A 179 -3.61 -6.37 -7.95
CA VAL A 179 -4.24 -6.94 -9.17
C VAL A 179 -5.76 -6.81 -9.18
N PHE A 180 -6.38 -6.63 -8.01
CA PHE A 180 -7.83 -6.65 -7.86
C PHE A 180 -8.47 -5.30 -8.12
N VAL A 181 -9.62 -5.37 -8.78
CA VAL A 181 -10.56 -4.26 -8.91
C VAL A 181 -11.89 -4.67 -8.29
N LEU A 182 -12.65 -3.68 -7.86
CA LEU A 182 -13.97 -3.83 -7.28
C LEU A 182 -14.97 -3.11 -8.17
N ASN A 183 -15.91 -3.87 -8.72
CA ASN A 183 -17.01 -3.37 -9.53
C ASN A 183 -18.35 -3.70 -8.86
N LYS A 184 -19.46 -3.40 -9.54
CA LYS A 184 -20.81 -3.66 -9.06
C LYS A 184 -21.09 -5.15 -8.78
N GLN A 185 -20.40 -6.05 -9.46
CA GLN A 185 -20.52 -7.51 -9.30
C GLN A 185 -19.64 -8.06 -8.16
N GLY A 186 -18.67 -7.30 -7.69
CA GLY A 186 -17.77 -7.66 -6.60
C GLY A 186 -16.30 -7.52 -6.96
N ILE A 187 -15.46 -8.21 -6.19
CA ILE A 187 -14.01 -8.19 -6.39
C ILE A 187 -13.65 -9.12 -7.53
N VAL A 188 -12.94 -8.60 -8.52
CA VAL A 188 -12.44 -9.37 -9.66
C VAL A 188 -10.97 -9.07 -9.91
N MET A 189 -10.22 -10.08 -10.34
CA MET A 189 -8.84 -9.88 -10.78
C MET A 189 -8.81 -9.19 -12.14
N SER A 190 -7.97 -8.17 -12.27
CA SER A 190 -7.80 -7.44 -13.53
C SER A 190 -7.26 -8.32 -14.65
N SER A 191 -7.61 -7.98 -15.90
CA SER A 191 -7.03 -8.55 -17.13
C SER A 191 -5.93 -7.66 -17.73
N ASN A 192 -5.55 -6.59 -17.03
CA ASN A 192 -4.54 -5.63 -17.44
C ASN A 192 -3.53 -5.44 -16.31
N THR A 193 -2.99 -6.54 -15.81
CA THR A 193 -2.00 -6.52 -14.73
C THR A 193 -0.62 -6.13 -15.24
N GLY A 194 -0.30 -6.45 -16.49
CA GLY A 194 1.03 -6.29 -17.09
C GLY A 194 1.99 -7.43 -16.72
N THR A 195 1.43 -8.60 -16.37
CA THR A 195 2.16 -9.81 -15.98
C THR A 195 1.63 -11.02 -16.73
N ILE A 196 2.23 -12.20 -16.55
CA ILE A 196 1.71 -13.45 -17.12
C ILE A 196 0.27 -13.81 -16.68
N ILE A 197 -0.28 -13.18 -15.65
CA ILE A 197 -1.68 -13.38 -15.21
C ILE A 197 -2.65 -13.06 -16.35
N ASP A 198 -2.32 -12.07 -17.19
CA ASP A 198 -3.19 -11.62 -18.29
C ASP A 198 -3.35 -12.70 -19.38
N GLN A 199 -2.44 -13.67 -19.42
CA GLN A 199 -2.42 -14.78 -20.39
C GLN A 199 -2.98 -16.09 -19.81
N MET A 200 -3.38 -16.11 -18.54
CA MET A 200 -3.87 -17.32 -17.89
C MET A 200 -5.28 -17.70 -18.36
N THR A 201 -5.53 -19.01 -18.47
CA THR A 201 -6.90 -19.53 -18.63
C THR A 201 -7.77 -19.15 -17.43
N ILE A 202 -9.09 -19.13 -17.61
CA ILE A 202 -10.06 -18.76 -16.56
C ILE A 202 -9.81 -19.55 -15.27
N LEU A 203 -9.60 -20.86 -15.37
CA LEU A 203 -9.35 -21.74 -14.22
C LEU A 203 -8.05 -21.37 -13.49
N ASN A 204 -6.96 -21.16 -14.21
CA ASN A 204 -5.67 -20.79 -13.60
C ASN A 204 -5.75 -19.40 -12.98
N ARG A 205 -6.48 -18.49 -13.59
CA ARG A 205 -6.74 -17.15 -13.08
C ARG A 205 -7.53 -17.20 -11.76
N GLN A 206 -8.53 -18.07 -11.63
CA GLN A 206 -9.25 -18.28 -10.37
C GLN A 206 -8.34 -18.85 -9.28
N LYS A 207 -7.50 -19.86 -9.60
CA LYS A 207 -6.53 -20.42 -8.64
C LYS A 207 -5.54 -19.37 -8.16
N MET A 208 -5.00 -18.57 -9.08
CA MET A 208 -4.09 -17.47 -8.74
C MET A 208 -4.78 -16.40 -7.89
N SER A 209 -6.03 -16.06 -8.21
CA SER A 209 -6.85 -15.11 -7.44
C SER A 209 -6.93 -15.52 -5.97
N LEU A 210 -7.26 -16.79 -5.70
CA LEU A 210 -7.34 -17.32 -4.34
C LEU A 210 -6.00 -17.22 -3.62
N ARG A 211 -4.91 -17.61 -4.28
CA ARG A 211 -3.55 -17.55 -3.71
C ARG A 211 -3.08 -16.14 -3.39
N ILE A 212 -3.47 -15.15 -4.19
CA ILE A 212 -3.14 -13.75 -3.90
C ILE A 212 -4.03 -13.24 -2.76
N MET A 213 -5.31 -13.64 -2.70
CA MET A 213 -6.20 -13.29 -1.58
C MET A 213 -5.72 -13.88 -0.25
N GLU A 214 -5.21 -15.12 -0.24
CA GLU A 214 -4.55 -15.75 0.90
C GLU A 214 -3.36 -14.92 1.39
N ASP A 215 -2.45 -14.53 0.48
CA ASP A 215 -1.34 -13.65 0.81
C ASP A 215 -1.84 -12.31 1.40
N ILE A 216 -2.88 -11.72 0.82
CA ILE A 216 -3.46 -10.44 1.27
C ILE A 216 -3.94 -10.52 2.73
N VAL A 217 -4.68 -11.57 3.10
CA VAL A 217 -5.20 -11.71 4.48
C VAL A 217 -4.08 -12.02 5.49
N GLU A 218 -2.96 -12.57 5.02
CA GLU A 218 -1.73 -12.75 5.78
C GLU A 218 -0.78 -11.55 5.75
N PHE A 219 -1.19 -10.43 5.13
CA PHE A 219 -0.37 -9.22 4.95
C PHE A 219 0.94 -9.47 4.18
N LYS A 220 0.93 -10.40 3.22
CA LYS A 220 2.04 -10.72 2.33
C LYS A 220 1.79 -10.21 0.92
N THR A 221 2.84 -9.82 0.20
CA THR A 221 2.76 -9.44 -1.21
C THR A 221 4.12 -9.55 -1.90
N GLN A 222 4.14 -9.26 -3.20
CA GLN A 222 5.33 -9.19 -4.03
C GLN A 222 5.40 -7.81 -4.69
N PHE A 223 6.59 -7.24 -4.74
CA PHE A 223 6.93 -6.02 -5.46
C PHE A 223 6.98 -6.28 -6.96
N CYS A 224 6.27 -5.47 -7.74
CA CYS A 224 6.05 -5.70 -9.17
C CYS A 224 6.33 -4.47 -10.04
N LEU A 225 6.75 -3.34 -9.45
CA LEU A 225 6.88 -2.09 -10.20
C LEU A 225 8.04 -2.19 -11.19
N THR A 226 7.73 -2.43 -12.46
CA THR A 226 8.69 -2.50 -13.57
C THR A 226 8.85 -1.15 -14.26
N ASN A 227 10.05 -0.86 -14.78
CA ASN A 227 10.29 0.32 -15.60
C ASN A 227 10.62 -0.05 -17.04
N TYR A 228 9.61 -0.07 -17.90
CA TYR A 228 9.76 -0.41 -19.31
C TYR A 228 10.43 0.67 -20.16
N ARG A 229 10.72 1.86 -19.61
CA ARG A 229 11.21 3.00 -20.41
C ARG A 229 12.72 3.16 -20.41
N ASP A 230 13.44 2.57 -19.47
CA ASP A 230 14.90 2.67 -19.42
C ASP A 230 15.58 1.30 -19.49
N ASN A 231 16.78 1.27 -20.07
CA ASN A 231 17.65 0.09 -20.13
C ASN A 231 18.64 0.05 -18.95
N LEU A 232 18.45 0.90 -17.94
CA LEU A 232 19.35 0.99 -16.80
C LEU A 232 19.16 -0.20 -15.87
N THR A 233 20.26 -0.80 -15.43
CA THR A 233 20.22 -2.03 -14.61
C THR A 233 19.48 -1.85 -13.29
N CYS A 234 19.60 -0.67 -12.66
CA CYS A 234 18.93 -0.33 -11.40
C CYS A 234 17.73 0.62 -11.56
N GLY A 235 17.39 0.99 -12.80
CA GLY A 235 16.40 2.02 -13.13
C GLY A 235 16.90 3.45 -12.92
N ASN A 236 16.16 4.41 -13.46
CA ASN A 236 16.45 5.84 -13.33
C ASN A 236 16.01 6.46 -11.99
N PHE A 237 16.31 7.74 -11.80
CA PHE A 237 15.94 8.53 -10.62
C PHE A 237 14.43 8.55 -10.35
N SER A 238 13.60 8.80 -11.38
CA SER A 238 12.13 8.83 -11.25
C SER A 238 11.58 7.49 -10.79
N TYR A 239 12.11 6.39 -11.33
CA TYR A 239 11.75 5.04 -10.93
C TYR A 239 12.10 4.80 -9.46
N ASN A 240 13.36 4.95 -9.09
CA ASN A 240 13.83 4.65 -7.74
C ASN A 240 13.15 5.54 -6.67
N SER A 241 12.91 6.81 -6.98
CA SER A 241 12.13 7.70 -6.12
C SER A 241 10.71 7.15 -5.87
N LYS A 242 10.05 6.64 -6.92
CA LYS A 242 8.72 5.99 -6.81
C LYS A 242 8.79 4.68 -6.03
N VAL A 243 9.80 3.84 -6.27
CA VAL A 243 10.01 2.59 -5.52
C VAL A 243 10.09 2.88 -4.03
N CYS A 244 10.96 3.81 -3.61
CA CYS A 244 11.13 4.17 -2.21
C CYS A 244 9.81 4.64 -1.57
N ALA A 245 9.06 5.51 -2.26
CA ALA A 245 7.77 5.99 -1.78
C ALA A 245 6.74 4.85 -1.62
N ARG A 246 6.69 3.90 -2.55
CA ARG A 246 5.74 2.78 -2.54
C ARG A 246 6.07 1.76 -1.46
N LEU A 247 7.34 1.40 -1.32
CA LEU A 247 7.81 0.52 -0.24
C LEU A 247 7.52 1.15 1.12
N ASN A 248 7.79 2.44 1.29
CA ASN A 248 7.49 3.15 2.53
C ASN A 248 5.98 3.15 2.85
N LYS A 249 5.12 3.46 1.85
CA LYS A 249 3.66 3.43 2.02
C LYS A 249 3.15 2.05 2.44
N MET A 250 3.75 0.98 1.93
CA MET A 250 3.31 -0.40 2.20
C MET A 250 3.85 -0.96 3.52
N LEU A 251 5.13 -0.74 3.83
CA LEU A 251 5.79 -1.35 4.99
C LEU A 251 5.44 -0.71 6.33
N PHE A 252 5.02 0.56 6.34
CA PHE A 252 4.71 1.33 7.55
C PHE A 252 3.21 1.55 7.78
N ARG A 253 2.38 0.62 7.31
CA ARG A 253 0.94 0.60 7.61
C ARG A 253 0.69 0.09 9.04
N THR A 254 -0.54 0.27 9.53
CA THR A 254 -0.94 -0.16 10.88
C THR A 254 -0.68 -1.65 11.13
N PHE A 255 -0.95 -2.47 10.12
CA PHE A 255 -0.61 -3.90 10.12
C PHE A 255 0.64 -4.08 9.27
N LYS A 256 1.60 -4.85 9.80
CA LYS A 256 2.91 -5.04 9.18
C LYS A 256 2.74 -5.88 7.91
N TRP A 257 3.05 -5.29 6.76
CA TRP A 257 3.15 -6.02 5.51
C TRP A 257 4.53 -6.62 5.33
N ASP A 258 4.57 -7.82 4.77
CA ASP A 258 5.76 -8.48 4.28
C ASP A 258 5.79 -8.45 2.74
N ILE A 259 6.92 -8.03 2.19
CA ILE A 259 7.15 -7.94 0.74
C ILE A 259 8.29 -8.91 0.43
N THR A 260 7.93 -10.05 -0.15
CA THR A 260 8.74 -11.27 -0.11
C THR A 260 9.88 -11.30 -1.14
N ASN A 261 9.85 -10.44 -2.15
CA ASN A 261 10.85 -10.34 -3.21
C ASN A 261 11.58 -8.98 -3.20
N LEU A 262 12.28 -8.67 -2.11
CA LEU A 262 13.09 -7.44 -2.02
C LEU A 262 14.59 -7.74 -1.93
N PRO A 263 15.46 -6.77 -2.26
CA PRO A 263 16.92 -6.88 -2.05
C PRO A 263 17.34 -6.88 -0.57
N PHE A 264 16.38 -6.93 0.36
CA PHE A 264 16.59 -6.94 1.80
C PHE A 264 15.52 -7.79 2.47
N ILE A 265 15.76 -8.14 3.74
CA ILE A 265 14.78 -8.80 4.60
C ILE A 265 14.44 -7.87 5.76
N LEU A 266 13.15 -7.79 6.10
CA LEU A 266 12.70 -7.19 7.34
C LEU A 266 12.52 -8.29 8.37
N GLY A 267 13.13 -8.12 9.53
CA GLY A 267 13.01 -9.05 10.63
C GLY A 267 12.81 -8.32 11.95
N GLU A 268 12.66 -9.09 13.01
CA GLU A 268 12.70 -8.57 14.37
C GLU A 268 14.10 -8.85 14.95
N HIS A 269 14.62 -7.89 15.69
CA HIS A 269 15.84 -8.07 16.46
C HIS A 269 15.50 -8.85 17.74
N ASN A 270 16.04 -10.06 17.84
CA ASN A 270 15.93 -10.87 19.04
C ASN A 270 17.26 -10.78 19.78
N ASN A 271 17.22 -10.32 21.02
CA ASN A 271 18.34 -10.42 21.95
C ASN A 271 18.47 -11.88 22.38
N ALA A 272 18.88 -12.78 21.48
CA ALA A 272 19.22 -14.13 21.91
C ALA A 272 20.43 -14.04 22.85
N PRO A 273 20.42 -14.67 24.04
CA PRO A 273 21.64 -14.79 24.84
C PRO A 273 22.69 -15.50 23.99
N ALA A 274 23.93 -14.98 24.04
CA ALA A 274 25.06 -15.27 23.15
C ALA A 274 25.55 -16.73 23.07
N ALA A 275 24.74 -17.73 23.42
CA ALA A 275 25.17 -19.10 23.65
C ALA A 275 24.83 -20.12 22.54
N VAL A 276 24.01 -19.82 21.51
CA VAL A 276 23.65 -20.89 20.52
C VAL A 276 23.40 -20.42 19.08
N ALA A 277 24.03 -19.37 18.57
CA ALA A 277 23.90 -19.02 17.16
C ALA A 277 25.25 -18.99 16.45
N ALA A 278 25.64 -20.13 15.89
CA ALA A 278 26.61 -20.21 14.79
C ALA A 278 26.00 -19.63 13.49
N ALA A 279 25.58 -18.36 13.53
CA ALA A 279 24.99 -17.66 12.39
C ALA A 279 26.05 -16.76 11.74
N ALA A 280 26.08 -16.77 10.41
CA ALA A 280 27.05 -16.09 9.55
C ALA A 280 27.46 -14.71 10.07
N ALA A 281 28.76 -14.53 10.33
CA ALA A 281 29.33 -13.25 10.76
C ALA A 281 28.99 -12.16 9.73
N ALA A 282 28.20 -11.17 10.15
CA ALA A 282 28.01 -9.95 9.39
C ALA A 282 29.38 -9.26 9.20
N VAL A 283 29.60 -8.63 8.05
CA VAL A 283 30.88 -7.92 7.79
C VAL A 283 31.05 -6.70 8.72
N CYS A 284 29.96 -6.24 9.36
CA CYS A 284 29.98 -5.24 10.43
C CYS A 284 29.80 -5.90 11.81
N ASP A 285 30.89 -5.94 12.58
CA ASP A 285 31.05 -6.57 13.90
C ASP A 285 30.35 -5.82 15.06
N ASN A 286 29.16 -5.25 14.81
CA ASN A 286 28.35 -4.51 15.80
C ASN A 286 26.88 -4.93 15.66
N SER A 287 26.61 -6.23 15.87
CA SER A 287 25.28 -6.85 15.74
C SER A 287 24.17 -6.17 16.54
N ASP A 288 24.55 -5.43 17.58
CA ASP A 288 23.63 -4.91 18.59
C ASP A 288 23.31 -3.43 18.38
N LYS A 289 23.91 -2.77 17.37
CA LYS A 289 23.72 -1.35 17.08
C LYS A 289 23.30 -1.12 15.63
N CYS A 290 22.41 -0.15 15.45
CA CYS A 290 22.03 0.33 14.14
C CYS A 290 23.19 1.05 13.45
N CYS A 291 23.54 0.64 12.23
CA CYS A 291 24.66 1.23 11.48
C CYS A 291 24.41 2.67 10.97
N ILE A 292 23.21 3.23 11.23
CA ILE A 292 22.83 4.59 10.80
C ILE A 292 22.75 5.54 12.00
N CYS A 293 21.97 5.20 13.03
CA CYS A 293 21.78 6.07 14.20
C CYS A 293 22.72 5.71 15.36
N LEU A 294 23.47 4.61 15.26
CA LEU A 294 24.41 4.10 16.26
C LEU A 294 23.77 3.77 17.62
N THR A 295 22.43 3.73 17.70
CA THR A 295 21.72 3.32 18.90
C THR A 295 21.58 1.80 18.97
N ASN A 296 21.57 1.27 20.19
CA ASN A 296 21.35 -0.16 20.43
C ASN A 296 19.94 -0.57 19.97
N TYR A 297 19.81 -1.78 19.44
CA TYR A 297 18.52 -2.39 19.20
C TYR A 297 17.84 -2.78 20.52
N LYS A 298 16.52 -2.62 20.56
CA LYS A 298 15.67 -3.20 21.60
C LYS A 298 15.13 -4.53 21.10
N ASN A 299 14.74 -5.38 22.06
CA ASN A 299 14.06 -6.62 21.72
C ASN A 299 12.78 -6.32 20.93
N ASN A 300 12.56 -7.07 19.85
CA ASN A 300 11.48 -6.90 18.88
C ASN A 300 11.54 -5.58 18.08
N ASP A 301 12.67 -4.87 18.08
CA ASP A 301 12.88 -3.78 17.12
C ASP A 301 12.81 -4.34 15.70
N ARG A 302 12.07 -3.67 14.82
CA ARG A 302 12.03 -4.04 13.40
C ARG A 302 13.31 -3.59 12.73
N VAL A 303 14.04 -4.54 12.17
CA VAL A 303 15.34 -4.34 11.54
C VAL A 303 15.32 -4.67 10.06
N PHE A 304 16.13 -3.93 9.34
CA PHE A 304 16.36 -4.04 7.92
C PHE A 304 17.73 -4.69 7.71
N LYS A 305 17.74 -5.88 7.10
CA LYS A 305 18.95 -6.66 6.83
C LYS A 305 19.23 -6.69 5.33
N VAL A 306 20.38 -6.16 4.93
CA VAL A 306 20.89 -6.22 3.55
C VAL A 306 21.92 -7.33 3.46
N PHE A 307 21.92 -8.07 2.37
CA PHE A 307 22.87 -9.16 2.13
C PHE A 307 23.84 -8.82 0.99
N ILE A 308 25.07 -9.32 1.08
CA ILE A 308 26.05 -9.23 -0.01
C ILE A 308 25.75 -10.37 -0.96
N ASP A 309 25.18 -10.07 -2.12
CA ASP A 309 24.92 -10.99 -3.23
C ASP A 309 24.05 -12.21 -2.89
N LYS A 310 22.86 -12.32 -3.50
CA LYS A 310 21.93 -13.44 -3.28
C LYS A 310 22.29 -14.70 -4.08
N SER A 311 23.46 -14.73 -4.73
CA SER A 311 23.82 -15.77 -5.68
C SER A 311 24.37 -17.08 -5.07
N THR A 312 24.74 -17.12 -3.79
CA THR A 312 25.32 -18.32 -3.14
C THR A 312 24.94 -18.48 -1.66
N ASP A 313 24.85 -19.73 -1.20
CA ASP A 313 24.44 -20.20 0.15
C ASP A 313 25.31 -19.72 1.35
N THR A 314 26.12 -18.68 1.18
CA THR A 314 26.86 -18.03 2.27
C THR A 314 26.43 -16.57 2.41
N GLU A 315 25.20 -16.37 2.87
CA GLU A 315 24.59 -15.05 3.09
C GLU A 315 25.37 -14.24 4.14
N LYS A 316 26.33 -13.41 3.68
CA LYS A 316 26.94 -12.40 4.56
C LYS A 316 26.02 -11.20 4.65
N VAL A 317 25.52 -10.93 5.85
CA VAL A 317 24.78 -9.69 6.13
C VAL A 317 25.72 -8.51 5.95
N CYS A 318 25.38 -7.67 4.98
CA CYS A 318 26.07 -6.45 4.63
C CYS A 318 25.86 -5.37 5.69
N SER A 319 24.62 -5.12 6.07
CA SER A 319 24.27 -4.05 7.01
C SER A 319 22.95 -4.34 7.69
N ILE A 320 22.87 -4.02 8.98
CA ILE A 320 21.64 -4.04 9.77
C ILE A 320 21.35 -2.61 10.23
N ALA A 321 20.11 -2.16 10.05
CA ALA A 321 19.63 -0.86 10.51
C ALA A 321 18.20 -0.98 11.05
N HIS A 322 17.76 -0.04 11.88
CA HIS A 322 16.31 0.13 12.12
C HIS A 322 15.62 0.42 10.79
N ASP A 323 14.44 -0.15 10.57
CA ASP A 323 13.68 0.04 9.34
C ASP A 323 13.44 1.53 9.02
N LYS A 324 13.03 2.33 10.02
CA LYS A 324 12.83 3.78 9.89
C LYS A 324 14.12 4.53 9.56
N CYS A 325 15.25 4.11 10.12
CA CYS A 325 16.55 4.73 9.82
C CYS A 325 16.96 4.47 8.38
N MET A 326 16.73 3.26 7.88
CA MET A 326 17.05 2.89 6.50
C MET A 326 16.22 3.69 5.49
N PHE A 327 14.90 3.81 5.70
CA PHE A 327 14.04 4.60 4.83
C PHE A 327 14.36 6.10 4.89
N LYS A 328 14.73 6.63 6.06
CA LYS A 328 15.24 8.00 6.17
C LYS A 328 16.53 8.19 5.34
N TYR A 329 17.43 7.22 5.38
CA TYR A 329 18.68 7.25 4.61
C TYR A 329 18.43 7.16 3.09
N PHE A 330 17.46 6.37 2.62
CA PHE A 330 17.03 6.42 1.22
C PHE A 330 16.49 7.80 0.84
N GLY A 331 15.69 8.43 1.72
CA GLY A 331 15.24 9.81 1.54
C GLY A 331 16.40 10.80 1.35
N THR A 332 17.42 10.72 2.20
CA THR A 332 18.62 11.57 2.09
C THR A 332 19.39 11.34 0.79
N GLN A 333 19.47 10.10 0.28
CA GLN A 333 20.08 9.83 -1.03
C GLN A 333 19.33 10.50 -2.18
N ILE A 334 17.99 10.46 -2.16
CA ILE A 334 17.15 11.16 -3.15
C ILE A 334 17.38 12.67 -3.06
N GLU A 335 17.37 13.24 -1.86
CA GLU A 335 17.55 14.68 -1.65
C GLU A 335 18.92 15.18 -2.10
N ASN A 336 19.97 14.41 -1.82
CA ASN A 336 21.33 14.74 -2.26
C ASN A 336 21.45 14.66 -3.78
N ALA A 337 20.93 13.60 -4.40
CA ALA A 337 20.91 13.47 -5.86
C ALA A 337 20.23 14.67 -6.53
N LYS A 338 19.09 15.15 -5.99
CA LYS A 338 18.44 16.38 -6.50
C LYS A 338 19.33 17.62 -6.36
N LYS A 339 20.04 17.76 -5.24
CA LYS A 339 20.98 18.89 -5.04
C LYS A 339 22.16 18.82 -6.00
N ASP A 340 22.57 17.62 -6.37
CA ASP A 340 23.63 17.36 -7.34
C ASP A 340 23.13 17.47 -8.81
N GLY A 341 21.86 17.84 -9.01
CA GLY A 341 21.26 18.03 -10.34
C GLY A 341 20.80 16.75 -11.04
N ILE A 342 20.78 15.61 -10.33
CA ILE A 342 20.26 14.33 -10.86
C ILE A 342 18.73 14.36 -10.76
N ASP A 343 18.04 14.19 -11.87
CA ASP A 343 16.58 14.14 -11.93
C ASP A 343 16.03 13.15 -12.97
N GLY A 344 14.70 13.13 -13.10
CA GLY A 344 14.02 12.51 -14.23
C GLY A 344 14.52 11.12 -14.63
N GLU A 345 15.20 11.08 -15.77
CA GLU A 345 15.67 9.87 -16.44
C GLU A 345 17.14 9.52 -16.15
N ASP A 346 17.82 10.29 -15.31
CA ASP A 346 19.22 10.06 -14.95
C ASP A 346 19.45 8.73 -14.22
N ASP A 347 20.63 8.13 -14.42
CA ASP A 347 21.03 6.92 -13.68
C ASP A 347 21.15 7.23 -12.18
N PHE A 348 20.39 6.47 -11.39
CA PHE A 348 20.39 6.60 -9.95
C PHE A 348 20.18 5.23 -9.34
N LYS A 349 20.98 4.91 -8.33
CA LYS A 349 20.87 3.64 -7.60
C LYS A 349 20.99 3.88 -6.12
N PHE A 350 20.07 3.27 -5.37
CA PHE A 350 20.20 3.24 -3.93
C PHE A 350 21.40 2.39 -3.54
N ARG A 351 22.07 2.85 -2.49
CA ARG A 351 23.08 2.08 -1.79
C ARG A 351 22.69 1.90 -0.34
N CYS A 352 23.11 0.80 0.27
CA CYS A 352 23.08 0.67 1.72
C CYS A 352 24.24 1.48 2.35
N PRO A 353 24.29 1.62 3.69
CA PRO A 353 25.38 2.33 4.37
C PRO A 353 26.78 1.80 4.07
N MET A 354 26.91 0.49 3.77
CA MET A 354 28.16 -0.15 3.34
C MET A 354 28.40 -0.08 1.82
N ARG A 355 27.67 0.81 1.13
CA ARG A 355 27.79 1.11 -0.31
C ARG A 355 27.36 0.01 -1.29
N ASN A 356 26.82 -1.12 -0.83
CA ASN A 356 26.24 -2.12 -1.71
C ASN A 356 24.99 -1.60 -2.43
N VAL A 357 24.89 -1.92 -3.72
CA VAL A 357 23.81 -1.46 -4.59
C VAL A 357 22.53 -2.22 -4.29
N MET A 358 21.43 -1.49 -4.14
CA MET A 358 20.09 -2.04 -3.95
C MET A 358 19.33 -2.00 -5.27
N ASN A 359 19.40 -3.09 -6.04
CA ASN A 359 18.74 -3.16 -7.34
C ASN A 359 17.29 -3.61 -7.20
N PHE A 360 16.35 -2.68 -7.05
CA PHE A 360 14.93 -3.02 -6.98
C PHE A 360 14.34 -3.52 -8.30
N LYS A 361 14.85 -3.02 -9.43
CA LYS A 361 14.36 -3.37 -10.78
C LYS A 361 14.49 -4.87 -11.04
N GLN A 362 15.66 -5.45 -10.71
CA GLN A 362 15.90 -6.89 -10.84
C GLN A 362 14.84 -7.75 -10.12
N PHE A 363 14.38 -7.34 -8.94
CA PHE A 363 13.38 -8.12 -8.20
C PHE A 363 11.96 -7.95 -8.72
N ALA A 364 11.65 -6.77 -9.29
CA ALA A 364 10.38 -6.54 -9.99
C ALA A 364 10.32 -7.35 -11.30
N ASP A 365 11.43 -7.43 -12.04
CA ASP A 365 11.50 -8.16 -13.32
C ASP A 365 11.30 -9.68 -13.14
N ASN A 366 11.60 -10.22 -11.96
CA ASN A 366 11.40 -11.64 -11.63
C ASN A 366 9.93 -12.01 -11.29
N ILE A 367 8.98 -11.08 -11.40
CA ILE A 367 7.61 -11.29 -10.95
C ILE A 367 6.91 -12.45 -11.66
N ASP A 368 7.14 -12.62 -12.96
CA ASP A 368 6.50 -13.68 -13.75
C ASP A 368 6.94 -15.07 -13.30
N ASP A 369 8.20 -15.25 -12.92
CA ASP A 369 8.70 -16.53 -12.39
C ASP A 369 8.13 -16.82 -11.00
N ILE A 370 8.00 -15.79 -10.15
CA ILE A 370 7.34 -15.93 -8.84
C ILE A 370 5.87 -16.34 -9.03
N ILE A 371 5.16 -15.75 -10.00
CA ILE A 371 3.77 -16.13 -10.30
C ILE A 371 3.70 -17.58 -10.79
N ARG A 372 4.64 -18.04 -11.64
CA ARG A 372 4.71 -19.44 -12.10
C ARG A 372 4.97 -20.40 -10.95
N GLU A 373 5.89 -20.06 -10.05
CA GLU A 373 6.21 -20.86 -8.87
C GLU A 373 5.01 -20.96 -7.94
N LYS A 374 4.40 -19.81 -7.62
CA LYS A 374 3.17 -19.77 -6.82
C LYS A 374 2.08 -20.61 -7.45
N MET A 375 1.98 -20.74 -8.78
CA MET A 375 1.07 -21.67 -9.47
C MET A 375 1.41 -23.17 -9.27
N ARG A 376 2.69 -23.52 -9.09
CA ARG A 376 3.15 -24.91 -8.91
C ARG A 376 2.98 -25.43 -7.49
N GLN A 377 3.11 -24.57 -6.47
CA GLN A 377 3.09 -24.91 -5.03
C GLN A 377 1.74 -25.45 -4.48
N GLY A 378 0.78 -25.79 -5.34
CA GLY A 378 -0.46 -26.47 -4.92
C GLY A 378 -0.85 -27.58 -5.88
N ARG A 379 0.13 -28.41 -6.25
CA ARG A 379 -0.07 -29.75 -6.81
C ARG A 379 0.25 -30.80 -5.76
#